data_AF-A0AAD8DY29-F1
#
_entry.id   AF-A0AAD8DY29-F1
#
_cell.length_a   1.000
_cell.length_b   1.000
_cell.length_c   1.000
_cell.angle_alpha   90.00
_cell.angle_beta   90.00
_cell.angle_gamma   90.00
#
_symmetry.space_group_name_H-M   'P 1'
#
loop_
_entity.id
_entity.type
_entity.pdbx_description
1 polymer ?
#
loop_
_entity_poly.entity_id
_entity_poly.type
_entity_poly.pdbx_seq_one_letter_code
_entity_poly.pdbx_strand_id
1 'polypeptide(L)'
;MCGLCETHWKNSGHLQTKAHIIFFSGNPDSSRNGVALALPLQHKNCVLGYEPVNDRIISVKLKASPVNLNIVQVYAPTSQASDEIIEDFYTTLEATIDKIPNRECLVILGDFNAKIGANAHELSASAGHDGEHLSKMRILFLEQTADQTISF
;
A
#
# COMPACT_ATOMS: atom_id res chain seq x y z
N MET A 1 2.50 10.98 -7.58
CA MET A 1 2.51 9.55 -7.24
C MET A 1 1.11 9.18 -6.84
N CYS A 2 0.62 8.03 -7.30
CA CYS A 2 -0.71 7.58 -6.95
C CYS A 2 -0.73 6.06 -6.76
N GLY A 3 -1.54 5.60 -5.81
CA GLY A 3 -1.79 4.18 -5.57
C GLY A 3 -3.11 3.79 -6.18
N LEU A 4 -3.14 2.69 -6.93
CA LEU A 4 -4.29 2.14 -7.63
C LEU A 4 -4.75 0.86 -6.93
N CYS A 5 -6.06 0.68 -6.86
CA CYS A 5 -6.73 -0.54 -6.43
C CYS A 5 -7.56 -1.09 -7.59
N GLU A 6 -7.97 -2.36 -7.51
CA GLU A 6 -8.80 -3.03 -8.52
C GLU A 6 -8.22 -2.91 -9.94
N THR A 7 -6.91 -3.10 -10.08
CA THR A 7 -6.27 -2.99 -11.40
C THR A 7 -6.71 -4.10 -12.35
N HIS A 8 -7.20 -5.22 -11.82
CA HIS A 8 -7.53 -6.44 -12.56
C HIS A 8 -6.34 -7.02 -13.35
N TRP A 9 -5.11 -6.58 -13.04
CA TRP A 9 -3.90 -7.07 -13.69
C TRP A 9 -3.48 -8.41 -13.09
N LYS A 10 -3.00 -9.31 -13.94
CA LYS A 10 -2.47 -10.60 -13.52
C LYS A 10 -0.98 -10.53 -13.25
N ASN A 11 -0.50 -11.41 -12.37
CA ASN A 11 0.90 -11.50 -11.96
C ASN A 11 1.39 -10.21 -11.29
N SER A 12 2.70 -10.14 -11.07
CA SER A 12 3.36 -8.98 -10.51
C SER A 12 4.52 -8.53 -11.38
N GLY A 13 4.89 -7.26 -11.26
CA GLY A 13 5.96 -6.69 -12.07
C GLY A 13 6.00 -5.17 -12.01
N HIS A 14 6.66 -4.60 -13.03
CA HIS A 14 6.63 -3.18 -13.26
C HIS A 14 6.58 -2.89 -14.76
N LEU A 15 6.00 -1.73 -15.09
CA LEU A 15 5.99 -1.21 -16.46
C LEU A 15 6.33 0.27 -16.44
N GLN A 16 6.85 0.75 -17.56
CA GLN A 16 7.20 2.15 -17.72
C GLN A 16 6.37 2.75 -18.84
N THR A 17 5.71 3.87 -18.54
CA THR A 17 5.02 4.73 -19.52
C THR A 17 5.87 5.97 -19.82
N LYS A 18 5.38 6.86 -20.67
CA LYS A 18 6.06 8.15 -20.94
C LYS A 18 6.17 9.03 -19.68
N ALA A 19 5.22 8.90 -18.74
CA ALA A 19 5.12 9.79 -17.59
C ALA A 19 5.40 9.10 -16.25
N HIS A 20 5.26 7.78 -16.16
CA HIS A 20 5.30 7.03 -14.90
C HIS A 20 6.09 5.73 -14.99
N ILE A 21 6.67 5.30 -13.88
CA ILE A 21 6.97 3.89 -13.62
C ILE A 21 5.89 3.35 -12.68
N ILE A 22 5.31 2.21 -13.05
CA ILE A 22 4.19 1.60 -12.33
C ILE A 22 4.66 0.24 -11.82
N PHE A 23 4.56 0.03 -10.51
CA PHE A 23 4.79 -1.26 -9.86
C PHE A 23 3.44 -1.89 -9.56
N PHE A 24 3.24 -3.17 -9.84
CA PHE A 24 1.95 -3.82 -9.67
C PHE A 24 2.06 -5.22 -9.10
N SER A 25 1.00 -5.61 -8.39
CA SER A 25 0.82 -6.93 -7.83
C SER A 25 -0.63 -7.37 -8.02
N GLY A 26 -0.82 -8.54 -8.62
CA GLY A 26 -2.13 -9.08 -8.91
C GLY A 26 -2.10 -10.61 -8.95
N ASN A 27 -3.29 -11.20 -8.86
CA ASN A 27 -3.42 -12.64 -8.77
C ASN A 27 -3.07 -13.30 -10.14
N PRO A 28 -2.22 -14.33 -10.19
CA PRO A 28 -1.86 -14.98 -11.46
C PRO A 28 -3.03 -15.74 -12.09
N ASP A 29 -3.88 -16.34 -11.24
CA ASP A 29 -4.97 -17.23 -11.65
C ASP A 29 -6.28 -16.46 -11.90
N SER A 30 -6.44 -15.30 -11.27
CA SER A 30 -7.66 -14.50 -11.31
C SER A 30 -7.37 -13.05 -11.69
N SER A 31 -8.23 -12.43 -12.50
CA SER A 31 -8.19 -10.98 -12.72
C SER A 31 -9.06 -10.24 -11.71
N ARG A 32 -9.26 -10.79 -10.51
CA ARG A 32 -9.98 -10.12 -9.40
C ARG A 32 -8.93 -9.45 -8.51
N ASN A 33 -9.27 -8.31 -7.92
CA ASN A 33 -8.37 -7.47 -7.12
C ASN A 33 -7.23 -6.86 -7.96
N GLY A 34 -6.07 -6.67 -7.34
CA GLY A 34 -4.89 -6.06 -7.93
C GLY A 34 -4.61 -4.69 -7.36
N VAL A 35 -3.33 -4.44 -7.07
CA VAL A 35 -2.82 -3.15 -6.58
C VAL A 35 -1.67 -2.68 -7.44
N ALA A 36 -1.53 -1.37 -7.57
CA ALA A 36 -0.36 -0.78 -8.22
C ALA A 36 0.04 0.54 -7.59
N LEU A 37 1.31 0.90 -7.70
CA LEU A 37 1.84 2.21 -7.35
C LEU A 37 2.46 2.85 -8.59
N ALA A 38 1.89 3.97 -9.04
CA ALA A 38 2.44 4.77 -10.13
C ALA A 38 3.26 5.93 -9.57
N LEU A 39 4.55 5.91 -9.89
CA LEU A 39 5.52 6.94 -9.52
C LEU A 39 5.88 7.77 -10.77
N PRO A 40 5.90 9.12 -10.69
CA PRO A 40 6.36 9.95 -11.80
C PRO A 40 7.77 9.55 -12.24
N LEU A 41 8.01 9.50 -13.55
CA LEU A 41 9.25 8.96 -14.12
C LEU A 41 10.50 9.73 -13.63
N GLN A 42 10.35 11.02 -13.33
CA GLN A 42 11.42 11.85 -12.74
C GLN A 42 11.96 11.32 -11.40
N HIS A 43 11.19 10.49 -10.69
CA HIS A 43 11.57 9.88 -9.41
C HIS A 43 12.00 8.41 -9.54
N LYS A 44 12.06 7.84 -10.76
CA LYS A 44 12.45 6.44 -10.98
C LYS A 44 13.80 6.10 -10.36
N ASN A 45 14.77 7.01 -10.44
CA ASN A 45 16.12 6.80 -9.90
C ASN A 45 16.18 6.83 -8.37
N CYS A 46 15.09 7.23 -7.70
CA CYS A 46 14.97 7.10 -6.26
C CYS A 46 14.48 5.71 -5.84
N VAL A 47 13.99 4.86 -6.75
CA VAL A 47 13.50 3.53 -6.37
C VAL A 47 14.65 2.62 -5.97
N LEU A 48 14.63 2.14 -4.73
CA LEU A 48 15.58 1.17 -4.20
C LEU A 48 15.11 -0.28 -4.40
N GLY A 49 13.80 -0.50 -4.48
CA GLY A 49 13.20 -1.81 -4.70
C GLY A 49 11.69 -1.78 -4.48
N TYR A 50 11.03 -2.89 -4.80
CA TYR A 50 9.62 -3.12 -4.52
C TYR A 50 9.36 -4.60 -4.21
N GLU A 51 8.32 -4.88 -3.43
CA GLU A 51 7.88 -6.23 -3.05
C GLU A 51 6.38 -6.37 -3.36
N PRO A 52 6.01 -7.14 -4.40
CA PRO A 52 4.64 -7.61 -4.59
C PRO A 52 4.34 -8.68 -3.53
N VAL A 53 3.55 -8.34 -2.51
CA VAL A 53 3.28 -9.24 -1.37
C VAL A 53 2.17 -10.22 -1.72
N ASN A 54 1.03 -9.69 -2.19
CA ASN A 54 -0.09 -10.46 -2.73
C ASN A 54 -0.93 -9.56 -3.67
N ASP A 55 -2.09 -10.02 -4.13
CA ASP A 55 -2.96 -9.25 -5.03
C ASP A 55 -3.65 -8.04 -4.37
N ARG A 56 -3.39 -7.80 -3.08
CA ARG A 56 -3.95 -6.70 -2.27
C ARG A 56 -2.88 -5.81 -1.65
N ILE A 57 -1.61 -6.18 -1.66
CA ILE A 57 -0.52 -5.46 -0.99
C ILE A 57 0.72 -5.43 -1.88
N ILE A 58 1.26 -4.23 -2.09
CA ILE A 58 2.57 -4.02 -2.71
C ILE A 58 3.35 -2.96 -1.93
N SER A 59 4.64 -3.23 -1.67
CA SER A 59 5.54 -2.26 -1.04
C SER A 59 6.55 -1.71 -2.05
N VAL A 60 6.89 -0.42 -1.94
CA VAL A 60 7.91 0.25 -2.74
C VAL A 60 8.80 1.07 -1.82
N LYS A 61 10.11 0.86 -1.94
CA LYS A 61 11.12 1.58 -1.17
C LYS A 61 11.79 2.63 -2.04
N LEU A 62 11.79 3.86 -1.54
CA LEU A 62 12.38 5.03 -2.17
C LEU A 62 13.54 5.56 -1.33
N LYS A 63 14.63 5.89 -2.00
CA LYS A 63 15.73 6.69 -1.46
C LYS A 63 15.21 8.10 -1.22
N ALA A 64 15.29 8.53 0.03
CA ALA A 64 14.98 9.88 0.46
C ALA A 64 16.01 10.34 1.50
N SER A 65 16.04 11.64 1.75
CA SER A 65 16.91 12.26 2.76
C SER A 65 16.03 13.02 3.74
N PRO A 66 16.25 12.90 5.06
CA PRO A 66 17.38 12.24 5.72
C PRO A 66 17.28 10.71 5.82
N VAL A 67 16.11 10.11 5.60
CA VAL A 67 15.87 8.66 5.72
C VAL A 67 15.08 8.14 4.51
N ASN A 68 15.20 6.84 4.21
CA ASN A 68 14.43 6.22 3.14
C ASN A 68 12.93 6.24 3.46
N LEU A 69 12.13 6.23 2.40
CA LEU A 69 10.67 6.20 2.45
C LEU A 69 10.17 4.84 1.94
N ASN A 70 9.32 4.19 2.71
CA ASN A 70 8.64 2.96 2.34
C ASN A 70 7.17 3.28 2.13
N ILE A 71 6.62 2.82 1.01
CA ILE A 71 5.23 3.04 0.62
C ILE A 71 4.58 1.68 0.51
N VAL A 72 3.52 1.44 1.26
CA VAL A 72 2.73 0.22 1.19
C VAL A 72 1.37 0.58 0.61
N GLN A 73 1.11 0.16 -0.63
CA GLN A 73 -0.20 0.30 -1.26
C GLN A 73 -1.05 -0.91 -0.93
N VAL A 74 -2.27 -0.68 -0.46
CA VAL A 74 -3.19 -1.72 -0.03
C VAL A 74 -4.56 -1.64 -0.69
N TYR A 75 -5.21 -2.80 -0.82
CA TYR A 75 -6.63 -2.94 -1.15
C TYR A 75 -7.27 -3.92 -0.18
N ALA A 76 -7.90 -3.40 0.87
CA ALA A 76 -8.47 -4.20 1.93
C ALA A 76 -9.69 -5.01 1.44
N PRO A 77 -9.96 -6.17 2.06
CA PRO A 77 -11.18 -6.91 1.85
C PRO A 77 -12.43 -6.07 2.13
N THR A 78 -13.53 -6.37 1.45
CA THR A 78 -14.81 -5.71 1.74
C THR A 78 -15.33 -6.14 3.09
N SER A 79 -16.21 -5.35 3.71
CA SER A 79 -16.88 -5.71 4.98
C SER A 79 -17.79 -6.95 4.88
N GLN A 80 -17.95 -7.54 3.70
CA GLN A 80 -18.69 -8.76 3.43
C GLN A 80 -17.78 -9.98 3.24
N ALA A 81 -16.46 -9.80 3.22
CA ALA A 81 -15.51 -10.90 3.24
C ALA A 81 -15.62 -11.68 4.56
N SER A 82 -15.19 -12.94 4.57
CA SER A 82 -15.12 -13.72 5.81
C SER A 82 -14.09 -13.11 6.76
N ASP A 83 -14.31 -13.30 8.06
CA ASP A 83 -13.38 -12.85 9.10
C ASP A 83 -11.97 -13.41 8.86
N GLU A 84 -11.86 -14.64 8.38
CA GLU A 84 -10.58 -15.26 8.00
C GLU A 84 -9.83 -14.46 6.92
N ILE A 85 -10.52 -13.95 5.88
CA ILE A 85 -9.91 -13.15 4.83
C ILE A 85 -9.48 -11.77 5.37
N ILE A 86 -10.29 -11.21 6.27
CA ILE A 86 -10.00 -9.93 6.91
C ILE A 86 -8.77 -10.05 7.81
N GLU A 87 -8.72 -11.08 8.65
CA GLU A 87 -7.61 -11.37 9.56
C GLU A 87 -6.32 -11.64 8.77
N ASP A 88 -6.35 -12.53 7.76
CA ASP A 88 -5.19 -12.83 6.92
C ASP A 88 -4.62 -11.58 6.24
N PHE A 89 -5.48 -10.68 5.77
CA PHE A 89 -5.06 -9.40 5.20
C PHE A 89 -4.32 -8.52 6.24
N TYR A 90 -4.88 -8.35 7.44
CA TYR A 90 -4.26 -7.50 8.47
C TYR A 90 -2.97 -8.12 9.02
N THR A 91 -2.92 -9.44 9.20
CA THR A 91 -1.69 -10.16 9.58
C THR A 91 -0.61 -10.00 8.52
N THR A 92 -0.96 -10.13 7.23
CA THR A 92 0.00 -9.94 6.13
C THR A 92 0.49 -8.50 6.03
N LEU A 93 -0.39 -7.52 6.28
CA LEU A 93 -0.04 -6.11 6.31
C LEU A 93 0.92 -5.79 7.46
N GLU A 94 0.64 -6.28 8.67
CA GLU A 94 1.50 -6.13 9.84
C GLU A 94 2.90 -6.73 9.58
N ALA A 95 2.95 -7.97 9.07
CA ALA A 95 4.21 -8.60 8.70
C ALA A 95 4.99 -7.84 7.61
N THR A 96 4.30 -7.14 6.72
CA THR A 96 4.93 -6.27 5.71
C THR A 96 5.53 -5.01 6.35
N ILE A 97 4.83 -4.43 7.33
CA ILE A 97 5.26 -3.25 8.08
C ILE A 97 6.47 -3.58 8.96
N ASP A 98 6.46 -4.74 9.63
CA ASP A 98 7.53 -5.16 10.54
C ASP A 98 8.88 -5.38 9.85
N LYS A 99 8.89 -5.65 8.54
CA LYS A 99 10.12 -5.72 7.73
C LYS A 99 10.80 -4.35 7.57
N ILE A 100 10.09 -3.24 7.79
CA ILE A 100 10.60 -1.90 7.57
C ILE A 100 11.43 -1.45 8.77
N PRO A 101 12.70 -1.03 8.57
CA PRO A 101 13.53 -0.56 9.67
C PRO A 101 12.89 0.64 10.39
N ASN A 102 12.84 0.59 11.72
CA ASN A 102 12.24 1.62 12.59
C ASN A 102 12.72 3.07 12.34
N ARG A 103 13.90 3.24 11.72
CA ARG A 103 14.49 4.55 11.38
C ARG A 103 14.03 5.11 10.04
N GLU A 104 13.33 4.32 9.23
CA GLU A 104 12.84 4.73 7.91
C GLU A 104 11.38 5.20 8.02
N CYS A 105 10.96 6.06 7.09
CA CYS A 105 9.58 6.52 7.03
C CYS A 105 8.69 5.46 6.38
N LEU A 106 7.47 5.31 6.87
CA LEU A 106 6.41 4.48 6.30
C LEU A 106 5.20 5.34 5.94
N VAL A 107 4.68 5.16 4.73
CA VAL A 107 3.39 5.68 4.27
C VAL A 107 2.55 4.50 3.77
N ILE A 108 1.36 4.34 4.32
CA ILE A 108 0.38 3.36 3.82
C ILE A 108 -0.65 4.11 2.98
N LEU A 109 -0.84 3.65 1.75
CA LEU A 109 -1.77 4.20 0.77
C LEU A 109 -2.79 3.14 0.39
N GLY A 110 -3.92 3.57 -0.15
CA GLY A 110 -4.88 2.70 -0.80
C GLY A 110 -6.23 2.65 -0.11
N ASP A 111 -7.02 1.67 -0.52
CA ASP A 111 -8.41 1.55 -0.13
C ASP A 111 -8.54 0.55 1.01
N PHE A 112 -8.90 1.05 2.19
CA PHE A 112 -9.14 0.22 3.36
C PHE A 112 -10.56 -0.37 3.39
N ASN A 113 -11.42 -0.05 2.42
CA ASN A 113 -12.76 -0.60 2.18
C ASN A 113 -13.64 -0.73 3.44
N ALA A 114 -13.29 0.02 4.48
CA ALA A 114 -13.91 -0.03 5.76
C ALA A 114 -15.01 1.01 5.79
N LYS A 115 -16.18 0.60 6.28
CA LYS A 115 -16.97 1.51 7.11
C LYS A 115 -16.09 1.83 8.32
N ILE A 116 -15.16 2.77 8.18
CA ILE A 116 -14.51 3.40 9.33
C ILE A 116 -15.62 4.22 9.98
N GLY A 117 -16.47 3.56 10.75
CA GLY A 117 -17.49 4.22 11.55
C GLY A 117 -16.74 5.10 12.54
N ALA A 118 -16.71 6.41 12.31
CA ALA A 118 -16.38 7.50 13.23
C ALA A 118 -15.14 7.36 14.16
N ASN A 119 -14.32 6.33 13.99
CA ASN A 119 -13.29 5.90 14.93
C ASN A 119 -11.94 5.84 14.21
N ALA A 120 -11.67 6.80 13.32
CA ALA A 120 -10.32 7.11 12.85
C ALA A 120 -9.34 7.41 14.02
N HIS A 121 -9.85 7.48 15.25
CA HIS A 121 -9.12 7.61 16.50
C HIS A 121 -8.72 6.26 17.15
N GLU A 122 -9.14 5.09 16.62
CA GLU A 122 -8.91 3.79 17.28
C GLU A 122 -7.80 2.94 16.66
N LEU A 123 -7.32 3.25 15.46
CA LEU A 123 -6.00 2.77 15.00
C LEU A 123 -4.83 3.47 15.73
N SER A 124 -5.14 4.48 16.55
CA SER A 124 -4.23 5.06 17.55
C SER A 124 -4.49 4.59 18.99
N ALA A 125 -5.46 3.70 19.24
CA ALA A 125 -5.96 3.45 20.61
C ALA A 125 -6.05 1.99 21.07
N SER A 126 -5.37 1.02 20.45
CA SER A 126 -4.97 -0.20 21.19
C SER A 126 -3.65 0.04 21.94
N ALA A 127 -3.64 1.05 22.80
CA ALA A 127 -2.59 1.29 23.78
C ALA A 127 -2.72 0.26 24.91
N GLY A 128 -2.31 -0.98 24.65
CA GLY A 128 -1.94 -1.94 25.68
C GLY A 128 -0.44 -1.82 25.92
N HIS A 129 -0.05 -1.28 27.07
CA HIS A 129 1.30 -1.26 27.67
C HIS A 129 2.47 -1.44 26.69
N ASP A 130 3.02 -0.32 26.20
CA ASP A 130 4.46 -0.06 25.94
C ASP A 130 4.59 1.08 24.89
N GLY A 131 4.58 2.31 25.41
CA GLY A 131 4.40 3.56 24.65
C GLY A 131 5.58 4.06 23.82
N GLU A 132 6.34 3.19 23.14
CA GLU A 132 7.46 3.61 22.27
C GLU A 132 7.24 3.27 20.79
N HIS A 133 6.24 2.47 20.46
CA HIS A 133 6.05 1.94 19.10
C HIS A 133 5.26 2.85 18.14
N LEU A 134 4.48 3.81 18.66
CA LEU A 134 3.49 4.59 17.89
C LEU A 134 4.01 5.91 17.29
N SER A 135 5.29 6.26 17.51
CA SER A 135 5.94 7.42 16.87
C SER A 135 6.10 7.28 15.34
N LYS A 136 5.79 6.09 14.79
CA LYS A 136 6.18 5.62 13.46
C LYS A 136 5.11 5.82 12.38
N MET A 137 3.87 6.09 12.75
CA MET A 137 2.73 5.93 11.86
C MET A 137 2.20 7.29 11.39
N ARG A 138 2.67 7.77 10.23
CA ARG A 138 2.01 8.87 9.52
C ARG A 138 1.13 8.27 8.43
N ILE A 139 -0.09 7.92 8.80
CA ILE A 139 -1.12 7.50 7.84
C ILE A 139 -1.52 8.72 7.04
N LEU A 140 -1.26 8.71 5.74
CA LEU A 140 -1.76 9.71 4.81
C LEU A 140 -2.77 9.02 3.91
N PHE A 141 -4.05 9.18 4.25
CA PHE A 141 -5.14 8.79 3.35
C PHE A 141 -5.14 9.76 2.16
N LEU A 142 -4.73 9.26 1.00
CA LEU A 142 -4.96 9.93 -0.27
C LEU A 142 -6.10 9.18 -0.96
N GLU A 143 -7.32 9.67 -0.81
CA GLU A 143 -8.47 9.21 -1.58
C GLU A 143 -8.22 9.55 -3.05
N GLN A 144 -8.18 8.54 -3.91
CA GLN A 144 -8.18 8.77 -5.34
C GLN A 144 -9.61 9.07 -5.78
N THR A 145 -9.88 10.31 -6.20
CA THR A 145 -11.00 10.56 -7.09
C THR A 145 -10.68 9.93 -8.45
N ALA A 146 -11.54 9.01 -8.87
CA ALA A 146 -11.47 8.37 -10.18
C ALA A 146 -11.76 9.41 -11.27
N ASP A 147 -10.75 10.17 -11.70
CA ASP A 147 -10.84 10.96 -12.92
C ASP A 147 -9.48 11.18 -13.61
N GLN A 148 -8.65 10.14 -13.67
CA GLN A 148 -7.53 10.13 -14.61
C GLN A 148 -7.53 8.85 -15.43
N THR A 149 -8.03 8.99 -16.66
CA THR A 149 -7.77 8.08 -17.77
C THR A 149 -6.26 7.93 -17.95
N ILE A 150 -5.65 6.94 -17.29
CA ILE A 150 -4.30 6.50 -17.60
C ILE A 150 -4.41 5.83 -18.97
N SER A 151 -4.14 6.61 -20.02
CA SER A 151 -4.14 6.11 -21.40
C SER A 151 -2.93 5.18 -21.56
N PHE A 152 -3.21 3.91 -21.87
CA PHE A 152 -2.23 2.88 -22.20
C PHE A 152 -1.54 3.16 -23.54
#